data_AF-A0A2S8RR96-F1
#
_entry.id   AF-A0A2S8RR96-F1
#
_cell.length_a   1.000
_cell.length_b   1.000
_cell.length_c   1.000
_cell.angle_alpha   90.00
_cell.angle_beta   90.00
_cell.angle_gamma   90.00
#
_symmetry.space_group_name_H-M   'P 1'
#
loop_
_entity.id
_entity.type
_entity.pdbx_description
1 polymer ?
#
loop_
_entity_poly.entity_id
_entity_poly.type
_entity_poly.pdbx_seq_one_letter_code
_entity_poly.pdbx_strand_id
1 'polypeptide(L)'
;MPRPPRSPDLIVNFALTALRNDGLPKRVMSGYRPIYKARPDYWSSAYHEFVDGKGVETGGNSEAEVWLLTPQAYPQAFWIGRRVEVAEGTRIVGLIEVLQILNPLLKLSDTANESPPALVRQMEIPQGIKNEALWRKRCRKIHARAKDLLEGRVGIIETARAMNPLAFWTCADSNSEFELFRAIDSETLGLPAGAVRQYWAPEALESEDVRIEAAESRWREQALAAAERLVERYSWALQRKDQRSDEA
;
A
#
# COMPACT_ATOMS: atom_id res chain seq x y z
N MET A 1 -19.07 -19.51 -21.66
CA MET A 1 -19.61 -18.16 -21.98
C MET A 1 -18.64 -17.49 -22.93
N PRO A 2 -19.13 -16.81 -23.98
CA PRO A 2 -18.29 -16.13 -24.94
C PRO A 2 -17.55 -14.95 -24.31
N ARG A 3 -16.41 -14.59 -24.90
CA ARG A 3 -15.64 -13.38 -24.61
C ARG A 3 -16.58 -12.15 -24.60
N PRO A 4 -16.46 -11.23 -23.62
CA PRO A 4 -17.31 -10.04 -23.58
C PRO A 4 -17.20 -9.20 -24.87
N PRO A 5 -18.30 -8.69 -25.44
CA PRO A 5 -18.32 -8.01 -26.73
C PRO A 5 -17.85 -6.54 -26.68
N ARG A 6 -17.07 -6.17 -25.65
CA ARG A 6 -16.50 -4.84 -25.45
C ARG A 6 -14.98 -4.95 -25.32
N SER A 7 -14.26 -3.84 -25.48
CA SER A 7 -12.82 -3.83 -25.21
C SER A 7 -12.51 -4.25 -23.76
N PRO A 8 -11.37 -4.93 -23.53
CA PRO A 8 -10.92 -5.26 -22.18
C PRO A 8 -10.67 -3.98 -21.37
N ASP A 9 -10.74 -4.13 -20.05
CA ASP A 9 -10.48 -3.03 -19.12
C ASP A 9 -8.99 -2.90 -18.80
N LEU A 10 -8.29 -4.03 -18.68
CA LEU A 10 -6.88 -4.11 -18.28
C LEU A 10 -6.15 -5.17 -19.11
N ILE A 11 -4.84 -4.97 -19.28
CA ILE A 11 -3.88 -6.04 -19.56
C ILE A 11 -3.08 -6.28 -18.29
N VAL A 12 -2.93 -7.53 -17.88
CA VAL A 12 -2.29 -7.88 -16.61
C VAL A 12 -1.35 -9.06 -16.78
N ASN A 13 -0.33 -9.16 -15.93
CA ASN A 13 0.37 -10.41 -15.69
C ASN A 13 -0.33 -11.13 -14.53
N PHE A 14 -0.93 -12.29 -14.80
CA PHE A 14 -1.60 -13.11 -13.78
C PHE A 14 -0.69 -14.24 -13.31
N ALA A 15 -0.44 -14.30 -12.00
CA ALA A 15 0.29 -15.38 -11.35
C ALA A 15 -0.67 -16.25 -10.53
N LEU A 16 -0.73 -17.55 -10.85
CA LEU A 16 -1.53 -18.53 -10.09
C LEU A 16 -0.64 -19.17 -9.03
N THR A 17 -0.97 -18.99 -7.75
CA THR A 17 -0.11 -19.45 -6.64
C THR A 17 -0.73 -20.57 -5.83
N ALA A 18 -2.06 -20.70 -5.82
CA ALA A 18 -2.73 -21.70 -5.03
C ALA A 18 -2.80 -23.07 -5.71
N LEU A 19 -2.63 -24.12 -4.91
CA LEU A 19 -2.99 -25.51 -5.25
C LEU A 19 -4.51 -25.72 -5.17
N ARG A 20 -5.01 -26.83 -5.70
CA ARG A 20 -6.38 -27.30 -5.45
C ARG A 20 -6.56 -27.74 -3.99
N ASN A 21 -7.80 -28.02 -3.57
CA ASN A 21 -8.10 -28.48 -2.21
C ASN A 21 -7.51 -29.86 -1.89
N ASP A 22 -7.26 -30.67 -2.93
CA ASP A 22 -6.58 -31.97 -2.84
C ASP A 22 -5.04 -31.85 -2.86
N GLY A 23 -4.50 -30.62 -2.83
CA GLY A 23 -3.06 -30.37 -2.85
C GLY A 23 -2.41 -30.48 -4.24
N LEU A 24 -3.18 -30.80 -5.29
CA LEU A 24 -2.63 -30.91 -6.65
C LEU A 24 -2.50 -29.55 -7.34
N PRO A 25 -1.59 -29.40 -8.32
CA PRO A 25 -1.53 -28.22 -9.16
C PRO A 25 -2.89 -27.91 -9.81
N LYS A 26 -3.24 -26.65 -9.78
CA LYS A 26 -4.42 -26.11 -10.45
C LYS A 26 -4.01 -25.57 -11.81
N ARG A 27 -4.90 -25.72 -12.79
CA ARG A 27 -4.81 -25.04 -14.08
C ARG A 27 -6.04 -24.19 -14.31
N VAL A 28 -5.86 -22.98 -14.83
CA VAL A 28 -6.93 -22.10 -15.31
C VAL A 28 -6.72 -21.78 -16.78
N MET A 29 -7.81 -21.63 -17.53
CA MET A 29 -7.81 -21.40 -18.97
C MET A 29 -8.60 -20.15 -19.31
N SER A 30 -8.52 -19.69 -20.56
CA SER A 30 -9.36 -18.62 -21.08
C SER A 30 -10.84 -18.82 -20.75
N GLY A 31 -11.52 -17.73 -20.39
CA GLY A 31 -12.85 -17.77 -19.82
C GLY A 31 -12.90 -17.87 -18.29
N TYR A 32 -11.73 -17.87 -17.63
CA TYR A 32 -11.60 -17.89 -16.18
C TYR A 32 -12.20 -16.64 -15.53
N ARG A 33 -12.96 -16.82 -14.44
CA ARG A 33 -13.72 -15.75 -13.77
C ARG A 33 -13.39 -15.64 -12.27
N PRO A 34 -12.21 -15.11 -11.91
CA PRO A 34 -11.88 -14.90 -10.52
C PRO A 34 -12.52 -13.63 -9.95
N ILE A 35 -12.27 -13.38 -8.67
CA ILE A 35 -12.64 -12.17 -7.95
C ILE A 35 -11.36 -11.38 -7.65
N TYR A 36 -11.35 -10.08 -7.96
CA TYR A 36 -10.26 -9.17 -7.64
C TYR A 36 -10.61 -8.35 -6.41
N LYS A 37 -9.64 -8.13 -5.53
CA LYS A 37 -9.74 -7.12 -4.47
C LYS A 37 -9.47 -5.72 -5.01
N ALA A 38 -10.42 -5.18 -5.78
CA ALA A 38 -10.27 -3.92 -6.48
C ALA A 38 -10.01 -2.73 -5.52
N ARG A 39 -10.53 -2.76 -4.29
CA ARG A 39 -10.23 -1.83 -3.18
C ARG A 39 -10.13 -2.61 -1.85
N PRO A 40 -9.58 -2.03 -0.76
CA PRO A 40 -9.53 -2.71 0.54
C PRO A 40 -10.90 -3.25 1.01
N ASP A 41 -11.96 -2.56 0.66
CA ASP A 41 -13.36 -2.83 1.01
C ASP A 41 -14.20 -3.37 -0.15
N TYR A 42 -13.62 -3.58 -1.34
CA TYR A 42 -14.39 -3.92 -2.53
C TYR A 42 -13.77 -5.07 -3.34
N TRP A 43 -14.53 -6.15 -3.46
CA TRP A 43 -14.22 -7.31 -4.29
C TRP A 43 -15.11 -7.31 -5.54
N SER A 44 -14.53 -7.54 -6.72
CA SER A 44 -15.25 -7.51 -7.99
C SER A 44 -14.85 -8.69 -8.87
N SER A 45 -15.83 -9.35 -9.48
CA SER A 45 -15.57 -10.42 -10.43
C SER A 45 -14.90 -9.89 -11.70
N ALA A 46 -14.01 -10.70 -12.25
CA ALA A 46 -13.28 -10.45 -13.48
C ALA A 46 -13.53 -11.59 -14.49
N TYR A 47 -13.13 -11.37 -15.74
CA TYR A 47 -13.05 -12.38 -16.80
C TYR A 47 -11.69 -12.29 -17.45
N HIS A 48 -10.98 -13.41 -17.59
CA HIS A 48 -9.66 -13.48 -18.19
C HIS A 48 -9.71 -14.14 -19.57
N GLU A 49 -8.98 -13.57 -20.51
CA GLU A 49 -8.50 -14.24 -21.73
C GLU A 49 -6.98 -14.23 -21.72
N PHE A 50 -6.34 -15.41 -21.74
CA PHE A 50 -4.88 -15.51 -21.73
C PHE A 50 -4.32 -15.33 -23.13
N VAL A 51 -3.35 -14.42 -23.28
CA VAL A 51 -2.85 -13.97 -24.60
C VAL A 51 -2.16 -15.11 -25.37
N ASP A 52 -1.50 -16.02 -24.65
CA ASP A 52 -0.82 -17.18 -25.24
C ASP A 52 -1.75 -18.37 -25.53
N GLY A 53 -3.03 -18.30 -25.12
CA GLY A 53 -4.02 -19.38 -25.21
C GLY A 53 -3.71 -20.63 -24.37
N LYS A 54 -2.62 -20.65 -23.61
CA LYS A 54 -2.14 -21.84 -22.88
C LYS A 54 -2.67 -21.92 -21.44
N GLY A 55 -3.23 -20.83 -20.92
CA GLY A 55 -3.70 -20.76 -19.54
C GLY A 55 -2.53 -20.78 -18.56
N VAL A 56 -2.84 -20.90 -17.26
CA VAL A 56 -1.82 -20.83 -16.20
C VAL A 56 -1.97 -22.01 -15.24
N GLU A 57 -0.86 -22.69 -14.97
CA GLU A 57 -0.74 -23.72 -13.94
C GLU A 57 -0.17 -23.13 -12.64
N THR A 58 -0.43 -23.76 -11.49
CA THR A 58 0.08 -23.31 -10.19
C THR A 58 1.60 -23.15 -10.21
N GLY A 59 2.07 -22.00 -9.74
CA GLY A 59 3.48 -21.58 -9.78
C GLY A 59 3.86 -20.82 -11.07
N GLY A 60 3.00 -20.85 -12.09
CA GLY A 60 3.19 -20.14 -13.34
C GLY A 60 2.57 -18.75 -13.35
N ASN A 61 2.85 -18.02 -14.43
CA ASN A 61 2.20 -16.76 -14.77
C ASN A 61 1.95 -16.67 -16.28
N SER A 62 1.01 -15.80 -16.68
CA SER A 62 0.78 -15.45 -18.09
C SER A 62 0.08 -14.10 -18.19
N GLU A 63 0.27 -13.43 -19.32
CA GLU A 63 -0.44 -12.21 -19.66
C GLU A 63 -1.91 -12.52 -19.98
N ALA A 64 -2.81 -11.69 -19.46
CA ALA A 64 -4.23 -11.81 -19.69
C ALA A 64 -4.89 -10.46 -20.00
N GLU A 65 -5.82 -10.49 -20.95
CA GLU A 65 -6.84 -9.46 -21.11
C GLU A 65 -7.92 -9.66 -20.05
N VAL A 66 -8.33 -8.58 -19.39
CA VAL A 66 -9.26 -8.64 -18.27
C VAL A 66 -10.47 -7.74 -18.48
N TRP A 67 -11.66 -8.29 -18.24
CA TRP A 67 -12.91 -7.54 -18.16
C TRP A 67 -13.45 -7.60 -16.74
N LEU A 68 -13.62 -6.44 -16.13
CA LEU A 68 -14.19 -6.29 -14.81
C LEU A 68 -15.72 -6.20 -14.87
N LEU A 69 -16.41 -6.77 -13.88
CA LEU A 69 -17.87 -6.83 -13.89
C LEU A 69 -18.51 -5.45 -13.67
N THR A 70 -18.00 -4.68 -12.71
CA THR A 70 -18.57 -3.39 -12.28
C THR A 70 -17.51 -2.28 -12.15
N PRO A 71 -16.74 -1.96 -13.21
CA PRO A 71 -15.67 -0.97 -13.13
C PRO A 71 -16.15 0.41 -12.65
N GLN A 72 -17.43 0.74 -12.83
CA GLN A 72 -18.05 1.98 -12.38
C GLN A 72 -18.20 2.08 -10.85
N ALA A 73 -18.17 0.97 -10.12
CA ALA A 73 -18.28 0.96 -8.67
C ALA A 73 -16.97 1.37 -7.96
N TYR A 74 -15.84 1.33 -8.67
CA TYR A 74 -14.52 1.65 -8.16
C TYR A 74 -13.71 2.43 -9.22
N PRO A 75 -14.19 3.62 -9.64
CA PRO A 75 -13.45 4.45 -10.56
C PRO A 75 -12.08 4.78 -9.96
N GLN A 76 -11.08 5.00 -10.83
CA GLN A 76 -9.74 5.42 -10.44
C GLN A 76 -8.98 4.44 -9.52
N ALA A 77 -9.41 3.18 -9.45
CA ALA A 77 -8.79 2.22 -8.55
C ALA A 77 -7.44 1.68 -9.06
N PHE A 78 -7.11 1.78 -10.35
CA PHE A 78 -5.96 1.08 -10.93
C PHE A 78 -4.87 2.03 -11.45
N TRP A 79 -3.62 1.58 -11.35
CA TRP A 79 -2.42 2.18 -11.96
C TRP A 79 -1.51 1.06 -12.51
N ILE A 80 -0.63 1.39 -13.46
CA ILE A 80 0.34 0.42 -14.00
C ILE A 80 1.29 -0.02 -12.88
N GLY A 81 1.57 -1.33 -12.80
CA GLY A 81 2.36 -1.96 -11.74
C GLY A 81 1.58 -2.28 -10.47
N ARG A 82 0.30 -1.87 -10.36
CA ARG A 82 -0.54 -2.21 -9.20
C ARG A 82 -0.65 -3.73 -9.08
N ARG A 83 -0.41 -4.25 -7.88
CA ARG A 83 -0.68 -5.65 -7.52
C ARG A 83 -2.04 -5.80 -6.85
N VAL A 84 -2.81 -6.78 -7.30
CA VAL A 84 -4.16 -7.04 -6.76
C VAL A 84 -4.33 -8.52 -6.43
N GLU A 85 -4.85 -8.79 -5.23
CA GLU A 85 -5.21 -10.13 -4.80
C GLU A 85 -6.34 -10.70 -5.66
N VAL A 86 -6.16 -11.94 -6.10
CA VAL A 86 -7.11 -12.69 -6.91
C VAL A 86 -7.63 -13.85 -6.08
N ALA A 87 -8.95 -14.00 -5.99
CA ALA A 87 -9.63 -14.98 -5.17
C ALA A 87 -10.67 -15.80 -5.93
N GLU A 88 -10.97 -16.97 -5.39
CA GLU A 88 -12.17 -17.75 -5.70
C GLU A 88 -12.96 -17.99 -4.42
N GLY A 89 -14.15 -17.39 -4.34
CA GLY A 89 -14.86 -17.30 -3.07
C GLY A 89 -14.02 -16.55 -2.04
N THR A 90 -13.79 -17.18 -0.88
CA THR A 90 -12.98 -16.62 0.21
C THR A 90 -11.49 -16.94 0.12
N ARG A 91 -11.08 -17.75 -0.87
CA ARG A 91 -9.71 -18.26 -0.97
C ARG A 91 -8.90 -17.43 -1.97
N ILE A 92 -7.79 -16.85 -1.51
CA ILE A 92 -6.80 -16.24 -2.42
C ILE A 92 -6.15 -17.34 -3.25
N VAL A 93 -6.18 -17.17 -4.58
CA VAL A 93 -5.66 -18.13 -5.54
C VAL A 93 -4.46 -17.61 -6.33
N GLY A 94 -4.27 -16.30 -6.35
CA GLY A 94 -3.20 -15.69 -7.12
C GLY A 94 -3.13 -14.18 -6.95
N LEU A 95 -2.32 -13.57 -7.80
CA LEU A 95 -2.10 -12.14 -7.86
C LEU A 95 -2.09 -11.71 -9.32
N ILE A 96 -2.52 -10.48 -9.59
CA ILE A 96 -2.23 -9.81 -10.85
C ILE A 96 -1.33 -8.62 -10.64
N GLU A 97 -0.51 -8.32 -11.64
CA GLU A 97 0.18 -7.05 -11.81
C GLU A 97 -0.37 -6.35 -13.05
N VAL A 98 -0.81 -5.11 -12.92
CA VAL A 98 -1.39 -4.35 -14.04
C VAL A 98 -0.30 -3.91 -15.01
N LEU A 99 -0.37 -4.35 -16.27
CA LEU A 99 0.58 -3.96 -17.33
C LEU A 99 0.05 -2.77 -18.15
N GLN A 100 -1.26 -2.75 -18.41
CA GLN A 100 -1.91 -1.68 -19.16
C GLN A 100 -3.35 -1.43 -18.65
N ILE A 101 -3.80 -0.19 -18.72
CA ILE A 101 -5.18 0.21 -18.41
C ILE A 101 -5.85 0.68 -19.71
N LEU A 102 -6.84 -0.05 -20.16
CA LEU A 102 -7.57 0.20 -21.42
C LEU A 102 -8.91 0.90 -21.18
N ASN A 103 -9.51 0.74 -20.00
CA ASN A 103 -10.68 1.49 -19.58
C ASN A 103 -10.27 2.76 -18.79
N PRO A 104 -10.42 3.97 -19.37
CA PRO A 104 -9.97 5.21 -18.72
C PRO A 104 -10.64 5.50 -17.38
N LEU A 105 -11.85 4.97 -17.13
CA LEU A 105 -12.56 5.15 -15.85
C LEU A 105 -11.78 4.58 -14.67
N LEU A 106 -11.02 3.51 -14.91
CA LEU A 106 -10.25 2.82 -13.88
C LEU A 106 -8.90 3.49 -13.63
N LYS A 107 -8.42 4.27 -14.59
CA LYS A 107 -7.16 4.99 -14.47
C LYS A 107 -7.30 6.01 -13.35
N LEU A 108 -6.43 5.91 -12.35
CA LEU A 108 -6.28 6.95 -11.35
C LEU A 108 -6.00 8.28 -12.08
N SER A 109 -6.92 9.26 -11.97
CA SER A 109 -6.80 10.51 -12.72
C SER A 109 -5.73 11.39 -12.11
N ASP A 110 -4.86 11.97 -12.95
CA ASP A 110 -3.80 12.89 -12.52
C ASP A 110 -4.33 14.20 -11.87
N THR A 111 -5.66 14.41 -11.81
CA THR A 111 -6.33 15.51 -11.09
C THR A 111 -6.42 15.32 -9.57
N ALA A 112 -5.99 14.15 -9.07
CA ALA A 112 -5.52 14.00 -7.70
C ALA A 112 -4.02 13.68 -7.77
N ASN A 113 -3.25 14.66 -8.24
CA ASN A 113 -1.80 14.65 -8.47
C ASN A 113 -1.19 13.24 -8.64
N GLU A 114 -1.07 12.87 -9.92
CA GLU A 114 0.05 12.09 -10.48
C GLU A 114 -0.04 10.52 -10.39
N SER A 115 0.02 9.81 -11.54
CA SER A 115 0.12 8.34 -11.74
C SER A 115 1.54 7.76 -11.54
N PRO A 116 1.83 6.74 -10.72
CA PRO A 116 3.20 6.35 -10.39
C PRO A 116 4.00 5.91 -11.63
N PRO A 117 5.13 6.58 -11.98
CA PRO A 117 6.15 5.94 -12.77
C PRO A 117 6.91 4.98 -11.85
N ALA A 118 7.36 3.86 -12.41
CA ALA A 118 8.46 3.07 -11.85
C ALA A 118 9.77 3.87 -11.94
N LEU A 119 9.81 5.00 -11.24
CA LEU A 119 10.94 5.88 -10.99
C LEU A 119 10.50 6.62 -9.74
N VAL A 120 10.92 6.10 -8.58
CA VAL A 120 10.99 6.76 -7.28
C VAL A 120 10.66 8.25 -7.37
N ARG A 121 9.37 8.57 -7.25
CA ARG A 121 8.89 9.94 -7.46
C ARG A 121 9.57 10.83 -6.45
N GLN A 122 10.44 11.70 -6.93
CA GLN A 122 10.90 12.81 -6.11
C GLN A 122 9.66 13.61 -5.75
N MET A 123 9.28 13.57 -4.48
CA MET A 123 8.13 14.33 -4.01
C MET A 123 8.45 15.81 -4.26
N GLU A 124 7.57 16.51 -4.98
CA GLU A 124 7.72 17.94 -5.20
C GLU A 124 7.70 18.67 -3.85
N ILE A 125 8.55 19.68 -3.71
CA ILE A 125 8.64 20.44 -2.46
C ILE A 125 7.34 21.23 -2.31
N PRO A 126 6.57 21.04 -1.22
CA PRO A 126 5.33 21.77 -1.02
C PRO A 126 5.54 23.29 -0.99
N GLN A 127 4.57 24.03 -1.54
CA GLN A 127 4.59 25.49 -1.55
C GLN A 127 4.70 26.02 -0.11
N GLY A 128 5.68 26.90 0.14
CA GLY A 128 5.93 27.48 1.47
C GLY A 128 7.12 26.86 2.24
N ILE A 129 7.67 25.73 1.78
CA ILE A 129 8.92 25.19 2.33
C ILE A 129 10.12 26.00 1.81
N LYS A 130 10.71 26.80 2.71
CA LYS A 130 11.90 27.62 2.39
C LYS A 130 13.24 26.87 2.56
N ASN A 131 13.25 25.82 3.38
CA ASN A 131 14.46 25.05 3.68
C ASN A 131 14.32 23.60 3.18
N GLU A 132 14.66 23.38 1.92
CA GLU A 132 14.59 22.07 1.26
C GLU A 132 15.43 21.01 1.99
N ALA A 133 16.65 21.33 2.41
CA ALA A 133 17.54 20.37 3.08
C ALA A 133 16.94 19.85 4.39
N LEU A 134 16.34 20.75 5.18
CA LEU A 134 15.64 20.40 6.42
C LEU A 134 14.36 19.59 6.13
N TRP A 135 13.62 19.97 5.09
CA TRP A 135 12.43 19.22 4.65
C TRP A 135 12.79 17.79 4.22
N ARG A 136 13.79 17.61 3.35
CA ARG A 136 14.30 16.28 2.96
C ARG A 136 14.78 15.47 4.18
N LYS A 137 15.43 16.11 5.16
CA LYS A 137 15.81 15.46 6.42
C LYS A 137 14.59 14.97 7.20
N ARG A 138 13.49 15.72 7.22
CA ARG A 138 12.22 15.32 7.85
C ARG A 138 11.53 14.18 7.08
N CYS A 139 11.50 14.23 5.75
CA CYS A 139 11.04 13.13 4.90
C CYS A 139 11.79 11.82 5.16
N ARG A 140 13.13 11.87 5.30
CA ARG A 140 13.93 10.71 5.72
C ARG A 140 13.57 10.20 7.11
N LYS A 141 13.25 11.09 8.04
CA LYS A 141 12.81 10.69 9.39
C LYS A 141 11.45 9.99 9.36
N ILE A 142 10.51 10.43 8.51
CA ILE A 142 9.23 9.75 8.31
C ILE A 142 9.49 8.31 7.84
N HIS A 143 10.28 8.13 6.78
CA HIS A 143 10.65 6.80 6.30
C HIS A 143 11.29 5.95 7.41
N ALA A 144 12.27 6.52 8.13
CA ALA A 144 12.96 5.79 9.19
C ALA A 144 12.00 5.33 10.29
N ARG A 145 11.07 6.19 10.73
CA ARG A 145 10.09 5.83 11.78
C ARG A 145 9.08 4.79 11.32
N ALA A 146 8.60 4.88 10.10
CA ALA A 146 7.71 3.86 9.54
C ALA A 146 8.42 2.51 9.44
N LYS A 147 9.70 2.50 9.04
CA LYS A 147 10.53 1.29 9.01
C LYS A 147 10.83 0.75 10.41
N ASP A 148 11.14 1.60 11.38
CA ASP A 148 11.36 1.18 12.77
C ASP A 148 10.10 0.48 13.34
N LEU A 149 8.89 0.96 13.02
CA LEU A 149 7.63 0.33 13.41
C LEU A 149 7.45 -1.06 12.78
N LEU A 150 7.67 -1.17 11.47
CA LEU A 150 7.54 -2.44 10.75
C LEU A 150 8.54 -3.50 11.23
N GLU A 151 9.72 -3.07 11.67
CA GLU A 151 10.74 -3.95 12.24
C GLU A 151 10.54 -4.22 13.74
N GLY A 152 9.47 -3.67 14.35
CA GLY A 152 9.17 -3.83 15.77
C GLY A 152 10.16 -3.14 16.71
N ARG A 153 10.96 -2.20 16.22
CA ARG A 153 11.95 -1.45 17.02
C ARG A 153 11.30 -0.34 17.86
N VAL A 154 10.13 0.14 17.45
CA VAL A 154 9.31 1.12 18.16
C VAL A 154 7.85 0.68 18.18
N GLY A 155 7.12 1.02 19.24
CA GLY A 155 5.69 0.75 19.35
C GLY A 155 4.84 1.64 18.43
N ILE A 156 3.56 1.30 18.30
CA ILE A 156 2.58 2.03 17.49
C ILE A 156 2.34 3.43 18.07
N ILE A 157 2.18 3.53 19.39
CA ILE A 157 1.92 4.81 20.08
C ILE A 157 3.13 5.75 19.97
N GLU A 158 4.33 5.21 20.17
CA GLU A 158 5.57 5.99 20.02
C GLU A 158 5.75 6.48 18.58
N THR A 159 5.41 5.63 17.60
CA THR A 159 5.43 6.01 16.19
C THR A 159 4.43 7.14 15.90
N ALA A 160 3.19 7.03 16.39
CA ALA A 160 2.16 8.05 16.20
C ALA A 160 2.62 9.44 16.69
N ARG A 161 3.17 9.50 17.92
CA ARG A 161 3.74 10.72 18.52
C ARG A 161 4.90 11.29 17.73
N ALA A 162 5.76 10.43 17.19
CA ALA A 162 6.89 10.86 16.37
C ALA A 162 6.45 11.36 14.98
N MET A 163 5.38 10.79 14.41
CA MET A 163 4.88 11.13 13.07
C MET A 163 4.13 12.46 13.04
N ASN A 164 3.35 12.81 14.07
CA ASN A 164 2.55 14.05 14.10
C ASN A 164 3.33 15.35 13.83
N PRO A 165 4.44 15.65 14.54
CA PRO A 165 5.22 16.84 14.23
C PRO A 165 5.85 16.75 12.84
N LEU A 166 6.29 15.56 12.40
CA LEU A 166 6.87 15.40 11.07
C LEU A 166 5.86 15.71 9.97
N ALA A 167 4.61 15.25 10.11
CA ALA A 167 3.52 15.49 9.16
C ALA A 167 3.29 17.00 8.96
N PHE A 168 3.15 17.74 10.07
CA PHE A 168 3.00 19.20 10.05
C PHE A 168 4.19 19.87 9.36
N TRP A 169 5.41 19.49 9.75
CA TRP A 169 6.63 20.10 9.24
C TRP A 169 6.97 19.78 7.78
N THR A 170 6.34 18.75 7.21
CA THR A 170 6.47 18.37 5.80
C THR A 170 5.24 18.75 4.98
N CYS A 171 4.24 19.43 5.56
CA CYS A 171 2.96 19.73 4.92
C CYS A 171 2.29 18.48 4.34
N ALA A 172 2.35 17.38 5.10
CA ALA A 172 1.83 16.07 4.73
C ALA A 172 0.61 15.68 5.58
N ASP A 173 0.09 16.62 6.36
CA ASP A 173 -0.97 16.45 7.36
C ASP A 173 -2.33 16.04 6.80
N SER A 174 -2.56 16.27 5.51
CA SER A 174 -3.76 15.86 4.78
C SER A 174 -3.70 14.44 4.23
N ASN A 175 -2.58 13.72 4.36
CA ASN A 175 -2.52 12.33 3.92
C ASN A 175 -3.22 11.43 4.95
N SER A 176 -4.00 10.47 4.45
CA SER A 176 -4.79 9.54 5.27
C SER A 176 -3.94 8.73 6.26
N GLU A 177 -2.68 8.42 5.93
CA GLU A 177 -1.77 7.76 6.87
C GLU A 177 -1.48 8.63 8.10
N PHE A 178 -1.30 9.94 7.92
CA PHE A 178 -1.04 10.85 9.03
C PHE A 178 -2.30 11.22 9.81
N GLU A 179 -3.47 11.22 9.17
CA GLU A 179 -4.75 11.32 9.88
C GLU A 179 -4.95 10.12 10.83
N LEU A 180 -4.59 8.92 10.38
CA LEU A 180 -4.64 7.72 11.21
C LEU A 180 -3.67 7.81 12.41
N PHE A 181 -2.41 8.19 12.20
CA PHE A 181 -1.47 8.37 13.31
C PHE A 181 -1.91 9.49 14.27
N ARG A 182 -2.57 10.54 13.77
CA ARG A 182 -3.17 11.58 14.61
C ARG A 182 -4.31 11.05 15.46
N ALA A 183 -5.17 10.19 14.91
CA ALA A 183 -6.25 9.55 15.65
C ALA A 183 -5.71 8.65 16.77
N ILE A 184 -4.67 7.85 16.48
CA ILE A 184 -3.99 7.00 17.47
C ILE A 184 -3.42 7.86 18.61
N ASP A 185 -2.69 8.92 18.28
CA ASP A 185 -2.09 9.81 19.30
C ASP A 185 -3.17 10.49 20.15
N SER A 186 -4.27 10.93 19.54
CA SER A 186 -5.40 11.53 20.26
C SER A 186 -6.07 10.54 21.22
N GLU A 187 -6.24 9.28 20.82
CA GLU A 187 -6.82 8.23 21.68
C GLU A 187 -5.89 7.86 22.84
N THR A 188 -4.57 7.92 22.59
CA THR A 188 -3.54 7.41 23.51
C THR A 188 -2.74 8.50 24.22
N LEU A 189 -3.17 9.76 24.16
CA LEU A 189 -2.43 10.94 24.64
C LEU A 189 -1.95 10.79 26.10
N GLY A 190 -2.76 10.17 26.95
CA GLY A 190 -2.45 9.97 28.37
C GLY A 190 -1.55 8.77 28.70
N LEU A 191 -1.23 7.91 27.73
CA LEU A 191 -0.51 6.65 28.00
C LEU A 191 1.02 6.85 28.03
N PRO A 192 1.74 6.22 28.98
CA PRO A 192 3.20 6.33 29.08
C PRO A 192 3.93 5.45 28.05
N ALA A 193 4.22 6.03 26.87
CA ALA A 193 4.96 5.37 25.79
C ALA A 193 6.29 6.09 25.48
N GLY A 194 7.35 5.32 25.27
CA GLY A 194 8.71 5.82 25.00
C GLY A 194 9.42 6.38 26.24
N ALA A 195 10.22 7.43 26.05
CA ALA A 195 11.13 7.96 27.08
C ALA A 195 10.44 8.55 28.32
N VAL A 196 9.14 8.85 28.27
CA VAL A 196 8.40 9.37 29.45
C VAL A 196 8.27 8.33 30.55
N ARG A 197 8.36 7.04 30.22
CA ARG A 197 8.26 5.92 31.16
C ARG A 197 9.29 6.00 32.29
N GLN A 198 10.44 6.61 32.07
CA GLN A 198 11.48 6.78 33.09
C GLN A 198 11.04 7.63 34.30
N TYR A 199 9.96 8.40 34.16
CA TYR A 199 9.41 9.27 35.20
C TYR A 199 8.19 8.67 35.91
N TRP A 200 7.74 7.49 35.51
CA TRP A 200 6.57 6.83 36.08
C TRP A 200 6.96 5.81 37.15
N ALA A 201 6.10 5.64 38.15
CA ALA A 201 6.26 4.58 39.14
C ALA A 201 6.08 3.20 38.47
N PRO A 202 6.88 2.18 38.84
CA PRO A 202 6.79 0.84 38.24
C PRO A 202 5.38 0.24 38.28
N GLU A 203 4.66 0.39 39.38
CA GLU A 203 3.31 -0.16 39.57
C GLU A 203 2.29 0.53 38.65
N ALA A 204 2.47 1.83 38.39
CA ALA A 204 1.63 2.58 37.46
C ALA A 204 1.93 2.19 36.00
N LEU A 205 3.20 1.87 35.67
CA LEU A 205 3.57 1.38 34.35
C LEU A 205 2.93 0.02 34.05
N GLU A 206 2.96 -0.92 35.00
CA GLU A 206 2.33 -2.23 34.82
C GLU A 206 0.83 -2.12 34.52
N SER A 207 0.13 -1.26 35.25
CA SER A 207 -1.30 -1.01 35.01
C SER A 207 -1.57 -0.38 33.64
N GLU A 208 -0.75 0.59 33.22
CA GLU A 208 -0.93 1.28 31.94
C GLU A 208 -0.44 0.44 30.74
N ASP A 209 0.48 -0.51 30.95
CA ASP A 209 0.96 -1.43 29.91
C ASP A 209 -0.17 -2.29 29.34
N VAL A 210 -1.13 -2.70 30.18
CA VAL A 210 -2.34 -3.40 29.73
C VAL A 210 -3.17 -2.53 28.78
N ARG A 211 -3.27 -1.22 29.07
CA ARG A 211 -4.02 -0.27 28.23
C ARG A 211 -3.28 0.06 26.94
N ILE A 212 -1.95 0.15 27.01
CA ILE A 212 -1.07 0.28 25.85
C ILE A 212 -1.24 -0.93 24.94
N GLU A 213 -1.13 -2.15 25.46
CA GLU A 213 -1.26 -3.38 24.68
C GLU A 213 -2.63 -3.49 24.01
N ALA A 214 -3.71 -3.16 24.73
CA ALA A 214 -5.05 -3.15 24.17
C ALA A 214 -5.20 -2.14 23.02
N ALA A 215 -4.70 -0.92 23.20
CA ALA A 215 -4.71 0.10 22.16
C ALA A 215 -3.87 -0.30 20.96
N GLU A 216 -2.63 -0.76 21.17
CA GLU A 216 -1.74 -1.18 20.09
C GLU A 216 -2.29 -2.39 19.33
N SER A 217 -2.92 -3.35 20.01
CA SER A 217 -3.56 -4.50 19.37
C SER A 217 -4.73 -4.08 18.47
N ARG A 218 -5.55 -3.13 18.93
CA ARG A 218 -6.68 -2.59 18.16
C ARG A 218 -6.22 -1.91 16.87
N TRP A 219 -5.15 -1.13 16.94
CA TRP A 219 -4.65 -0.33 15.81
C TRP A 219 -3.64 -1.06 14.92
N ARG A 220 -3.16 -2.24 15.33
CA ARG A 220 -2.04 -2.96 14.71
C ARG A 220 -2.13 -3.09 13.21
N GLU A 221 -3.20 -3.69 12.70
CA GLU A 221 -3.35 -3.95 11.26
C GLU A 221 -3.31 -2.65 10.45
N GLN A 222 -4.03 -1.63 10.91
CA GLN A 222 -4.12 -0.35 10.20
C GLN A 222 -2.82 0.45 10.27
N ALA A 223 -2.15 0.44 11.43
CA ALA A 223 -0.89 1.14 11.65
C ALA A 223 0.25 0.53 10.82
N LEU A 224 0.32 -0.82 10.74
CA LEU A 224 1.31 -1.50 9.91
C LEU A 224 1.06 -1.24 8.42
N ALA A 225 -0.18 -1.36 7.95
CA ALA A 225 -0.53 -1.06 6.56
C ALA A 225 -0.23 0.41 6.20
N ALA A 226 -0.45 1.36 7.12
CA ALA A 226 -0.10 2.77 6.93
C ALA A 226 1.43 2.97 6.88
N ALA A 227 2.18 2.27 7.74
CA ALA A 227 3.64 2.34 7.77
C ALA A 227 4.27 1.79 6.48
N GLU A 228 3.74 0.70 5.92
CA GLU A 228 4.19 0.16 4.63
C GLU A 228 4.04 1.20 3.52
N ARG A 229 2.87 1.83 3.43
CA ARG A 229 2.61 2.91 2.45
C ARG A 229 3.54 4.11 2.63
N LEU A 230 3.86 4.48 3.87
CA LEU A 230 4.81 5.56 4.16
C LEU A 230 6.25 5.18 3.77
N VAL A 231 6.70 3.94 4.04
CA VAL A 231 8.03 3.47 3.61
C VAL A 231 8.15 3.54 2.09
N GLU A 232 7.16 3.01 1.37
CA GLU A 232 7.13 3.07 -0.08
C GLU A 232 7.15 4.52 -0.59
N ARG A 233 6.24 5.36 -0.07
CA ARG A 233 6.10 6.77 -0.48
C ARG A 233 7.35 7.60 -0.25
N TYR A 234 8.06 7.39 0.85
CA TYR A 234 9.23 8.19 1.21
C TYR A 234 10.58 7.54 0.83
N SER A 235 10.57 6.43 0.08
CA SER A 235 11.77 5.73 -0.39
C SER A 235 12.72 6.65 -1.19
N TRP A 236 12.17 7.60 -1.94
CA TRP A 236 12.94 8.61 -2.69
C TRP A 236 13.86 9.46 -1.83
N ALA A 237 13.50 9.70 -0.57
CA ALA A 237 14.28 10.55 0.31
C ALA A 237 15.63 9.93 0.69
N LEU A 238 15.81 8.63 0.43
CA LEU A 238 17.05 7.89 0.70
C LEU A 238 18.02 7.85 -0.49
N GLN A 239 17.58 8.22 -1.70
CA GLN A 239 18.46 8.25 -2.86
C GLN A 239 19.59 9.27 -2.64
N ARG A 240 20.84 8.81 -2.73
CA ARG A 240 22.01 9.71 -2.76
C ARG A 240 22.02 10.41 -4.12
N LYS A 241 22.30 11.73 -4.13
CA LYS A 241 22.72 12.41 -5.36
C LYS A 241 24.10 11.87 -5.76
N ASP A 242 24.16 10.74 -6.45
CA ASP A 242 25.33 10.40 -7.26
C ASP A 242 25.22 11.17 -8.58
N GLN A 243 25.49 12.47 -8.49
CA GLN A 243 25.89 13.31 -9.62
C GLN A 243 26.90 14.34 -9.08
N ARG A 244 28.13 13.89 -8.82
CA ARG A 244 29.31 14.73 -9.07
C ARG A 244 29.67 14.50 -10.53
N SER A 245 29.21 15.41 -11.38
CA SER A 245 29.96 15.97 -12.51
C SER A 245 31.08 15.07 -13.07
N ASP A 246 30.74 14.21 -14.02
CA ASP A 246 31.63 13.92 -15.15
C ASP A 246 31.60 15.14 -16.08
N GLU A 247 32.21 16.24 -15.63
CA GLU A 247 32.63 17.38 -16.44
C GLU A 247 33.87 17.98 -15.77
N ALA A 248 35.03 17.38 -16.08
CA ALA A 248 36.36 17.98 -16.05
C ALA A 248 37.29 17.16 -16.95
#